data_AF-A0A2S6HSC5-F1
#
_entry.id   AF-A0A2S6HSC5-F1
#
_cell.length_a   1.000
_cell.length_b   1.000
_cell.length_c   1.000
_cell.angle_alpha   90.00
_cell.angle_beta   90.00
_cell.angle_gamma   90.00
#
_symmetry.space_group_name_H-M   'P 1'
#
loop_
_entity.id
_entity.type
_entity.pdbx_description
1 polymer ?
#
loop_
_entity_poly.entity_id
_entity_poly.type
_entity_poly.pdbx_seq_one_letter_code
_entity_poly.pdbx_strand_id
1 'polypeptide(L)'
;MKRFIAAIIDIVLFYIFNSLVVLLLLACILNSNLYIFIDLIFNFYMVIMIIILFAYFFIADYKFSELTVGKKIMNIKPYQHVEKIKFEYAYVHTLIKITASILWPITLIYFLTHNNTMFYDTILSIEIEN
;
A
#
# COMPACT_ATOMS: atom_id res chain seq x y z
N MET A 1 3.60 -16.82 -5.93
CA MET A 1 2.32 -16.46 -6.60
C MET A 1 1.26 -15.85 -5.67
N LYS A 2 0.83 -16.48 -4.58
CA LYS A 2 -0.22 -15.92 -3.70
C LYS A 2 0.08 -14.49 -3.21
N ARG A 3 1.33 -14.20 -2.84
CA ARG A 3 1.78 -12.86 -2.40
C ARG A 3 1.66 -11.80 -3.49
N PHE A 4 1.93 -12.15 -4.74
CA PHE A 4 1.74 -11.25 -5.88
C PHE A 4 0.27 -10.94 -6.12
N ILE A 5 -0.59 -11.97 -6.04
CA ILE A 5 -2.04 -11.80 -6.14
C ILE A 5 -2.56 -10.92 -4.99
N ALA A 6 -2.09 -11.12 -3.76
CA ALA A 6 -2.41 -10.26 -2.63
C ALA A 6 -2.03 -8.79 -2.90
N ALA A 7 -0.85 -8.54 -3.47
CA ALA A 7 -0.43 -7.19 -3.85
C ALA A 7 -1.32 -6.58 -4.95
N ILE A 8 -1.73 -7.37 -5.95
CA ILE A 8 -2.70 -6.92 -6.97
C ILE A 8 -4.03 -6.54 -6.31
N ILE A 9 -4.54 -7.37 -5.40
CA ILE A 9 -5.79 -7.09 -4.67
C ILE A 9 -5.66 -5.78 -3.88
N ASP A 10 -4.55 -5.59 -3.16
CA ASP A 10 -4.29 -4.37 -2.40
C ASP A 10 -4.25 -3.12 -3.31
N ILE A 11 -3.59 -3.21 -4.47
CA ILE A 11 -3.54 -2.12 -5.46
C ILE A 11 -4.93 -1.82 -6.02
N VAL A 12 -5.69 -2.85 -6.39
CA VAL A 12 -7.05 -2.68 -6.93
C VAL A 12 -7.97 -2.04 -5.88
N LEU A 13 -7.93 -2.52 -4.64
CA LEU A 13 -8.68 -1.92 -3.53
C LEU A 13 -8.29 -0.47 -3.28
N PHE A 14 -6.99 -0.16 -3.36
CA PHE A 14 -6.50 1.20 -3.24
C PHE A 14 -7.07 2.11 -4.34
N TYR A 15 -7.06 1.68 -5.61
CA TYR A 15 -7.65 2.45 -6.71
C TYR A 15 -9.16 2.64 -6.56
N ILE A 16 -9.89 1.59 -6.18
CA ILE A 16 -11.33 1.69 -5.89
C ILE A 16 -11.57 2.71 -4.79
N PHE A 17 -10.90 2.58 -3.64
CA PHE A 17 -11.06 3.48 -2.51
C PHE A 17 -10.72 4.92 -2.87
N ASN A 18 -9.61 5.14 -3.57
CA ASN A 18 -9.21 6.47 -3.99
C ASN A 18 -10.21 7.08 -5.00
N SER A 19 -10.72 6.31 -5.96
CA SER A 19 -11.76 6.82 -6.88
C SER A 19 -13.02 7.27 -6.14
N LEU A 20 -13.41 6.55 -5.07
CA LEU A 20 -14.53 6.95 -4.21
C LEU A 20 -14.23 8.25 -3.45
N VAL A 21 -13.01 8.42 -2.94
CA VAL A 21 -12.58 9.66 -2.27
C VAL A 21 -12.64 10.85 -3.24
N VAL A 22 -12.12 10.69 -4.46
CA VAL A 22 -12.19 11.73 -5.51
C VAL A 22 -13.63 12.07 -5.86
N LEU A 23 -14.50 11.06 -6.02
CA LEU A 23 -15.91 11.25 -6.33
C LEU A 23 -16.64 11.99 -5.21
N LEU A 24 -16.36 11.65 -3.95
CA LEU A 24 -16.93 12.32 -2.77
C LEU A 24 -16.48 13.79 -2.73
N LEU A 25 -15.19 14.06 -2.95
CA LEU A 25 -14.66 15.41 -3.01
C LEU A 25 -15.34 16.23 -4.11
N LEU A 26 -15.50 15.67 -5.32
CA LEU A 26 -16.25 16.27 -6.42
C LEU A 26 -17.72 16.55 -6.05
N ALA A 27 -18.37 15.61 -5.35
CA ALA A 27 -19.75 15.77 -4.90
C ALA A 27 -19.91 16.89 -3.87
N CYS A 28 -18.96 17.06 -2.95
CA CYS A 28 -18.93 18.18 -2.02
C CYS A 28 -18.72 19.54 -2.73
N ILE A 29 -18.03 19.54 -3.87
CA ILE A 29 -17.71 20.75 -4.65
C ILE A 29 -18.90 21.29 -5.44
N LEU A 30 -19.89 20.47 -5.78
CA LEU A 30 -21.10 20.89 -6.51
C LEU A 30 -21.89 22.03 -5.81
N ASN A 31 -21.59 22.33 -4.54
CA ASN A 31 -22.17 23.43 -3.77
C ASN A 31 -21.26 24.67 -3.60
N SER A 32 -20.08 24.72 -4.23
CA SER A 32 -19.08 25.78 -4.04
C SER A 32 -18.46 26.24 -5.37
N ASN A 33 -17.77 27.39 -5.39
CA ASN A 33 -17.14 27.95 -6.61
C ASN A 33 -16.18 26.93 -7.25
N LEU A 34 -16.65 26.32 -8.35
CA LEU A 34 -16.13 25.08 -8.95
C LEU A 34 -14.64 25.15 -9.35
N TYR A 35 -14.19 26.31 -9.86
CA TYR A 35 -12.91 26.40 -10.57
C TYR A 35 -11.68 26.28 -9.65
N ILE A 36 -11.68 26.95 -8.50
CA ILE A 36 -10.50 26.98 -7.59
C ILE A 36 -10.29 25.60 -6.96
N PHE A 37 -11.37 24.88 -6.65
CA PHE A 37 -11.31 23.59 -5.98
C PHE A 37 -10.92 22.44 -6.93
N ILE A 38 -11.38 22.47 -8.18
CA ILE A 38 -10.94 21.51 -9.20
C ILE A 38 -9.43 21.63 -9.43
N ASP A 39 -8.93 22.87 -9.52
CA ASP A 39 -7.51 23.13 -9.71
C ASP A 39 -6.69 22.65 -8.50
N LEU A 40 -7.19 22.87 -7.27
CA LEU A 40 -6.56 22.33 -6.06
C LEU A 40 -6.52 20.80 -6.07
N ILE A 41 -7.64 20.13 -6.39
CA ILE A 41 -7.67 18.66 -6.44
C ILE A 41 -6.69 18.15 -7.49
N PHE A 42 -6.69 18.70 -8.70
CA PHE A 42 -5.78 18.25 -9.75
C PHE A 42 -4.31 18.44 -9.36
N ASN A 43 -3.96 19.59 -8.79
CA ASN A 43 -2.59 19.90 -8.39
C ASN A 43 -2.11 19.07 -7.18
N PHE A 44 -3.02 18.71 -6.26
CA PHE A 44 -2.67 17.96 -5.04
C PHE A 44 -3.04 16.47 -5.09
N TYR A 45 -3.68 15.99 -6.16
CA TYR A 45 -4.17 14.61 -6.27
C TYR A 45 -3.07 13.57 -6.02
N MET A 46 -1.89 13.78 -6.60
CA MET A 46 -0.74 12.90 -6.40
C MET A 46 -0.27 12.84 -4.94
N VAL A 47 -0.33 13.98 -4.24
CA VAL A 47 0.05 14.06 -2.83
C VAL A 47 -0.98 13.32 -1.96
N ILE A 48 -2.27 13.55 -2.22
CA ILE A 48 -3.37 12.87 -1.53
C ILE A 48 -3.26 11.35 -1.72
N MET A 49 -2.99 10.91 -2.96
CA MET A 49 -2.75 9.50 -3.29
C MET A 49 -1.64 8.87 -2.47
N ILE A 50 -0.47 9.54 -2.41
CA ILE A 50 0.68 9.04 -1.65
C ILE A 50 0.35 8.98 -0.16
N ILE A 51 -0.35 9.97 0.39
CA ILE A 51 -0.75 9.99 1.81
C ILE A 51 -1.72 8.84 2.12
N ILE A 52 -2.73 8.59 1.27
CA ILE A 52 -3.68 7.49 1.46
C ILE A 52 -2.95 6.14 1.36
N LEU A 53 -2.05 5.97 0.39
CA LEU A 53 -1.28 4.75 0.22
C LEU A 53 -0.37 4.49 1.42
N PHE A 54 0.28 5.55 1.91
CA PHE A 54 1.07 5.50 3.13
C PHE A 54 0.22 5.09 4.33
N ALA A 55 -0.92 5.74 4.54
CA ALA A 55 -1.82 5.41 5.64
C ALA A 55 -2.29 3.95 5.57
N TYR A 56 -2.63 3.46 4.37
CA TYR A 56 -3.06 2.07 4.17
C TYR A 56 -1.99 1.07 4.61
N PHE A 57 -0.77 1.17 4.07
CA PHE A 57 0.31 0.24 4.41
C PHE A 57 0.79 0.43 5.84
N PHE A 58 0.88 1.67 6.34
CA PHE A 58 1.29 1.95 7.70
C PHE A 58 0.33 1.37 8.73
N ILE A 59 -0.98 1.53 8.52
CA ILE A 59 -1.98 0.95 9.42
C ILE A 59 -1.92 -0.58 9.36
N ALA A 60 -1.76 -1.17 8.16
CA ALA A 60 -1.59 -2.62 8.02
C ALA A 60 -0.37 -3.13 8.78
N ASP A 61 0.76 -2.43 8.70
CA ASP A 61 2.00 -2.83 9.36
C ASP A 61 1.94 -2.58 10.87
N TYR A 62 1.50 -1.40 11.30
CA TYR A 62 1.50 -1.03 12.72
C TYR A 62 0.38 -1.68 13.54
N LYS A 63 -0.85 -1.73 13.03
CA LYS A 63 -2.01 -2.24 13.79
C LYS A 63 -2.33 -3.70 13.50
N PHE A 64 -2.04 -4.18 12.29
CA PHE A 64 -2.45 -5.51 11.85
C PHE A 64 -1.25 -6.45 11.63
N SER A 65 -0.08 -6.10 12.15
CA SER A 65 1.14 -6.90 12.05
C SER A 65 1.40 -7.37 10.63
N GLU A 66 1.40 -6.42 9.69
CA GLU A 66 1.58 -6.62 8.25
C GLU A 66 0.45 -7.35 7.50
N LEU A 67 -0.70 -7.59 8.14
CA LEU A 67 -1.86 -8.20 7.49
C LEU A 67 -2.65 -7.17 6.68
N THR A 68 -2.33 -7.07 5.39
CA THR A 68 -3.14 -6.31 4.42
C THR A 68 -4.42 -7.06 4.04
N VAL A 69 -5.38 -6.36 3.41
CA VAL A 69 -6.63 -6.97 2.95
C VAL A 69 -6.35 -8.05 1.90
N GLY A 70 -5.46 -7.79 0.95
CA GLY A 70 -5.04 -8.78 -0.04
C GLY A 70 -4.42 -10.02 0.59
N LYS A 71 -3.54 -9.86 1.60
CA LYS A 71 -2.97 -11.00 2.34
C LYS A 71 -4.05 -11.79 3.07
N LYS A 72 -5.01 -11.10 3.70
CA LYS A 72 -6.15 -11.73 4.39
C LYS A 72 -7.02 -12.54 3.43
N ILE A 73 -7.36 -11.99 2.26
CA ILE A 73 -8.13 -12.69 1.22
C ILE A 73 -7.38 -13.92 0.70
N MET A 74 -6.06 -13.80 0.52
CA MET A 74 -5.22 -14.89 0.04
C MET A 74 -4.82 -15.90 1.13
N ASN A 75 -5.36 -15.77 2.35
CA ASN A 75 -5.01 -16.58 3.52
C ASN A 75 -3.50 -16.67 3.77
N ILE A 76 -2.79 -15.55 3.54
CA ILE A 76 -1.36 -15.44 3.80
C ILE A 76 -1.21 -14.99 5.25
N LYS A 77 -0.59 -15.84 6.07
CA LYS A 77 -0.22 -15.46 7.42
C LYS A 77 0.95 -14.47 7.34
N PRO A 78 0.86 -13.31 8.00
CA PRO A 78 1.97 -12.39 8.06
C PRO A 78 3.12 -13.04 8.84
N TYR A 79 4.33 -12.70 8.45
CA TYR A 79 5.52 -13.07 9.20
C TYR A 79 5.62 -12.14 10.40
N GLN A 80 5.36 -12.65 11.61
CA GLN A 80 6.20 -12.36 12.78
C GLN A 80 5.67 -13.02 14.06
N HIS A 81 6.62 -13.65 14.74
CA HIS A 81 6.61 -14.14 16.11
C HIS A 81 6.57 -13.04 17.20
N VAL A 82 6.29 -11.78 16.84
CA VAL A 82 6.39 -10.62 17.75
C VAL A 82 5.01 -10.01 17.94
N GLU A 83 4.51 -10.01 19.19
CA GLU A 83 3.15 -9.54 19.54
C GLU A 83 2.87 -8.07 19.15
N LYS A 84 3.90 -7.24 18.98
CA LYS A 84 3.76 -5.84 18.52
C LYS A 84 4.95 -5.39 17.67
N ILE A 85 4.65 -4.88 16.48
CA ILE A 85 5.60 -4.20 15.62
C ILE A 85 5.90 -2.81 16.19
N LYS A 86 7.18 -2.45 16.31
CA LYS A 86 7.60 -1.10 16.73
C LYS A 86 7.22 -0.08 15.66
N PHE A 87 6.86 1.13 16.08
CA PHE A 87 6.50 2.23 15.19
C PHE A 87 7.57 2.50 14.12
N GLU A 88 8.84 2.54 14.51
CA GLU A 88 9.99 2.79 13.63
C GLU A 88 10.08 1.74 12.51
N TYR A 89 9.87 0.47 12.85
CA TYR A 89 9.85 -0.61 11.86
C TYR A 89 8.67 -0.44 10.90
N ALA A 90 7.46 -0.22 11.42
CA ALA A 90 6.28 -0.03 10.58
C ALA A 90 6.44 1.16 9.62
N TYR A 91 7.07 2.24 10.08
CA TYR A 91 7.37 3.42 9.28
C TYR A 91 8.35 3.12 8.14
N VAL A 92 9.52 2.54 8.45
CA VAL A 92 10.54 2.18 7.46
C VAL A 92 9.99 1.16 6.46
N HIS A 93 9.31 0.12 6.95
CA HIS A 93 8.70 -0.92 6.12
C HIS A 93 7.65 -0.35 5.15
N THR A 94 6.82 0.58 5.63
CA THR A 94 5.85 1.28 4.79
C THR A 94 6.52 2.09 3.69
N LEU A 95 7.57 2.86 4.02
CA LEU A 95 8.31 3.63 3.02
C LEU A 95 8.89 2.73 1.94
N ILE A 96 9.47 1.60 2.33
CA ILE A 96 10.01 0.63 1.39
C ILE A 96 8.89 0.08 0.47
N LYS A 97 7.72 -0.28 1.00
CA LYS A 97 6.57 -0.72 0.18
C LYS A 97 6.09 0.35 -0.80
N ILE A 98 6.08 1.62 -0.41
CA ILE A 98 5.69 2.71 -1.31
C ILE A 98 6.70 2.83 -2.44
N THR A 99 8.00 2.84 -2.13
CA THR A 99 9.05 2.86 -3.17
C THR A 99 8.95 1.64 -4.08
N ALA A 100 8.65 0.47 -3.51
CA ALA A 100 8.42 -0.77 -4.26
C ALA A 100 7.23 -0.67 -5.22
N SER A 101 6.17 0.01 -4.79
CA SER A 101 4.93 0.21 -5.56
C SER A 101 5.14 1.23 -6.68
N ILE A 102 5.93 2.27 -6.46
CA ILE A 102 6.33 3.23 -7.50
C ILE A 102 7.18 2.53 -8.56
N LEU A 103 8.12 1.69 -8.12
CA LEU A 103 9.02 0.91 -8.98
C LEU A 103 8.44 -0.47 -9.36
N TRP A 104 7.11 -0.59 -9.45
CA TRP A 104 6.45 -1.89 -9.64
C TRP A 104 6.99 -2.77 -10.78
N PRO A 105 7.45 -2.25 -11.94
CA PRO A 105 7.99 -3.11 -13.00
C PRO A 105 9.30 -3.77 -12.56
N ILE A 106 10.14 -3.02 -11.83
CA ILE A 106 11.43 -3.48 -11.33
C ILE A 106 11.20 -4.51 -10.21
N THR A 107 10.27 -4.22 -9.30
CA THR A 107 9.98 -5.12 -8.18
C THR A 107 9.32 -6.42 -8.64
N LEU A 108 8.52 -6.36 -9.71
CA LEU A 108 7.98 -7.54 -10.37
C LEU A 108 9.09 -8.42 -10.97
N ILE A 109 10.04 -7.82 -11.71
CA ILE A 109 11.19 -8.55 -12.26
C ILE A 109 12.00 -9.21 -11.13
N TYR A 110 12.26 -8.48 -10.05
CA TYR A 110 12.95 -9.04 -8.88
C TYR A 110 12.19 -10.23 -8.30
N PHE A 111 10.88 -10.08 -8.07
CA PHE A 111 10.03 -11.14 -7.49
C PHE A 111 10.01 -12.41 -8.34
N LEU A 112 9.98 -12.27 -9.67
CA LEU A 112 10.00 -13.40 -10.61
C LEU A 112 11.37 -14.09 -10.66
N THR A 113 12.46 -13.34 -10.52
CA THR A 113 13.83 -13.87 -10.56
C THR A 113 14.30 -14.46 -9.23
N HIS A 114 13.76 -14.00 -8.10
CA HIS A 114 14.16 -14.39 -6.75
C HIS A 114 13.09 -15.22 -6.02
N ASN A 115 12.59 -16.28 -6.67
CA ASN A 115 11.71 -17.30 -6.06
C ASN A 115 10.47 -16.76 -5.31
N ASN A 116 9.78 -15.74 -5.84
CA ASN A 116 8.61 -15.13 -5.19
C ASN A 116 8.91 -14.43 -3.85
N THR A 117 10.15 -14.01 -3.64
CA THR A 117 10.54 -13.17 -2.50
C THR A 117 10.54 -11.70 -2.93
N MET A 118 10.10 -10.81 -2.04
CA MET A 118 10.19 -9.37 -2.29
C MET A 118 11.56 -8.88 -1.84
N PHE A 119 12.16 -7.92 -2.56
CA PHE A 119 13.49 -7.39 -2.25
C PHE A 119 13.58 -6.83 -0.81
N TYR A 120 12.47 -6.32 -0.30
CA TYR A 120 12.39 -5.78 1.04
C TYR A 120 12.28 -6.85 2.13
N ASP A 121 11.87 -8.08 1.81
CA ASP A 121 11.91 -9.18 2.78
C ASP A 121 13.36 -9.46 3.21
N THR A 122 14.31 -9.37 2.28
CA THR A 122 15.74 -9.57 2.52
C THR A 122 16.35 -8.42 3.34
N ILE A 123 15.96 -7.19 3.05
CA ILE A 123 16.44 -5.98 3.77
C ILE A 123 15.98 -6.00 5.23
N LEU A 124 14.77 -6.51 5.49
CA LEU A 124 14.17 -6.51 6.81
C LEU A 124 14.37 -7.83 7.58
N SER A 125 15.22 -8.72 7.07
CA SER A 125 15.56 -10.01 7.71
C SER A 125 14.35 -10.89 7.99
N ILE A 126 13.34 -10.83 7.12
CA ILE A 126 12.09 -11.58 7.28
C ILE A 126 12.34 -13.00 6.74
N GLU A 127 12.53 -13.97 7.62
CA GLU A 127 12.64 -15.38 7.25
C GLU A 127 11.29 -15.89 6.71
N ILE A 128 11.34 -16.52 5.53
CA ILE A 128 10.17 -16.96 4.77
C ILE A 128 10.01 -18.46 4.99
N GLU A 129 8.92 -18.87 5.63
CA GLU A 129 8.50 -20.28 5.73
C GLU A 129 7.69 -20.59 4.46
N ASN A 130 8.33 -21.28 3.51
CA ASN A 130 7.75 -21.66 2.22
C ASN A 130 6.61 -22.69 2.36
#